data_AF-A0A821G3T7-F1
#
_entry.id   AF-A0A821G3T7-F1
#
_cell.length_a   1.000
_cell.length_b   1.000
_cell.length_c   1.000
_cell.angle_alpha   90.00
_cell.angle_beta   90.00
_cell.angle_gamma   90.00
#
_symmetry.space_group_name_H-M   'P 1'
#
loop_
_entity.id
_entity.type
_entity.pdbx_description
1 polymer ?
#
loop_
_entity_poly.entity_id
_entity_poly.type
_entity_poly.pdbx_seq_one_letter_code
_entity_poly.pdbx_strand_id
1 'polypeptide(L)'
;TSIAFEKLESRVYLFHGQSGIWKTLNSVPHDLGDPDEEPWLFINAYIAHDTADWKDLGPKYVLQVYRDYIYTQNKQFLIDIWPTIKLVMNRLKTQDTDGDGLIDNGGFADQTYDAWTVAGASAYCGGLHIAALRASLEMARLMDDTSLVDEYEVWLQLAKKSYSEKLWNGQYYDYDSSMSFQHDSIMSDQLAGFWYLRLSGHKYEDFEKDRVDSILTKIFKTNVMEFGNGKLGAVNGMTKTGKLETVSIQSEEVWTGVTYGLSSTMIMENLENEAFVTSEGIYNTCYNIAGLAFQTPEALTRENRFRSCGYMRALSIWAIQKAIELSRTEANRNKDQV
;
A
#
# COMPACT_ATOMS: atom_id res chain seq x y z
N THR A 1 20.15 1.51 -13.32
CA THR A 1 19.38 1.63 -12.06
C THR A 1 19.33 0.27 -11.39
N SER A 2 19.07 0.19 -10.09
CA SER A 2 18.96 -1.11 -9.36
C SER A 2 17.86 -2.03 -9.93
N ILE A 3 16.85 -1.45 -10.59
CA ILE A 3 15.79 -2.19 -11.29
C ILE A 3 16.32 -2.92 -12.53
N ALA A 4 17.14 -2.26 -13.35
CA ALA A 4 17.74 -2.85 -14.55
C ALA A 4 18.99 -3.72 -14.26
N PHE A 5 19.35 -3.90 -12.99
CA PHE A 5 20.42 -4.80 -12.56
C PHE A 5 19.88 -6.22 -12.38
N GLU A 6 20.71 -7.20 -12.75
CA GLU A 6 20.45 -8.63 -12.62
C GLU A 6 21.64 -9.30 -11.93
N LYS A 7 21.35 -10.25 -11.04
CA LYS A 7 22.33 -11.07 -10.34
C LYS A 7 21.82 -12.50 -10.30
N LEU A 8 22.39 -13.36 -11.15
CA LEU A 8 21.91 -14.72 -11.43
C LEU A 8 22.34 -15.75 -10.39
N GLU A 9 23.23 -15.39 -9.47
CA GLU A 9 23.62 -16.25 -8.36
C GLU A 9 22.39 -16.68 -7.57
N SER A 10 22.36 -17.97 -7.24
CA SER A 10 21.26 -18.57 -6.47
C SER A 10 21.48 -18.38 -4.98
N ARG A 11 20.39 -18.21 -4.23
CA ARG A 11 20.37 -18.13 -2.77
C ARG A 11 19.16 -18.88 -2.21
N VAL A 12 19.28 -19.31 -0.95
CA VAL A 12 18.20 -20.03 -0.25
C VAL A 12 17.33 -19.04 0.52
N TYR A 13 16.02 -19.12 0.33
CA TYR A 13 15.02 -18.34 1.05
C TYR A 13 14.49 -19.08 2.27
N LEU A 14 14.36 -18.39 3.40
CA LEU A 14 14.21 -19.00 4.72
C LEU A 14 12.86 -19.67 4.97
N PHE A 15 11.75 -19.04 4.59
CA PHE A 15 10.41 -19.52 4.97
C PHE A 15 10.03 -20.85 4.30
N HIS A 16 10.52 -21.08 3.08
CA HIS A 16 10.19 -22.29 2.29
C HIS A 16 11.41 -23.17 1.99
N GLY A 17 12.63 -22.74 2.34
CA GLY A 17 13.88 -23.45 2.03
C GLY A 17 14.17 -23.55 0.53
N GLN A 18 13.49 -22.75 -0.30
CA GLN A 18 13.62 -22.80 -1.76
C GLN A 18 14.80 -21.97 -2.22
N SER A 19 15.50 -22.44 -3.25
CA SER A 19 16.52 -21.65 -3.93
C SER A 19 15.89 -20.81 -5.03
N GLY A 20 16.33 -19.56 -5.16
CA GLY A 20 15.92 -18.69 -6.26
C GLY A 20 17.01 -17.69 -6.64
N ILE A 21 16.75 -16.93 -7.69
CA ILE A 21 17.70 -15.95 -8.23
C ILE A 21 17.84 -14.79 -7.24
N TRP A 22 19.06 -14.30 -7.01
CA TRP A 22 19.29 -13.18 -6.11
C TRP A 22 18.53 -11.92 -6.54
N LYS A 23 18.72 -11.50 -7.79
CA LYS A 23 18.06 -10.33 -8.35
C LYS A 23 17.64 -10.58 -9.79
N THR A 24 16.34 -10.75 -10.00
CA THR A 24 15.73 -10.86 -11.33
C THR A 24 15.75 -9.53 -12.08
N LEU A 25 16.02 -9.56 -13.38
CA LEU A 25 16.00 -8.36 -14.23
C LEU A 25 14.63 -7.65 -14.17
N ASN A 26 14.66 -6.31 -14.15
CA ASN A 26 13.50 -5.41 -14.13
C ASN A 26 12.59 -5.53 -12.89
N SER A 27 12.94 -6.34 -11.89
CA SER A 27 12.26 -6.31 -10.59
C SER A 27 12.71 -5.11 -9.76
N VAL A 28 11.78 -4.53 -9.02
CA VAL A 28 12.11 -3.56 -7.96
C VAL A 28 12.75 -4.34 -6.82
N PRO A 29 13.97 -3.98 -6.36
CA PRO A 29 14.54 -4.64 -5.21
C PRO A 29 13.75 -4.31 -3.94
N HIS A 30 13.61 -5.29 -3.05
CA HIS A 30 12.94 -5.11 -1.76
C HIS A 30 13.65 -4.07 -0.88
N ASP A 31 14.98 -4.11 -0.89
CA ASP A 31 15.85 -3.24 -0.11
C ASP A 31 17.17 -2.98 -0.88
N LEU A 32 17.94 -2.02 -0.38
CA LEU A 32 19.23 -1.64 -0.95
C LEU A 32 20.42 -2.22 -0.15
N GLY A 33 20.21 -3.33 0.55
CA GLY A 33 21.27 -4.05 1.28
C GLY A 33 21.19 -3.94 2.79
N ASP A 34 22.09 -4.66 3.44
CA ASP A 34 22.23 -4.74 4.90
C ASP A 34 23.38 -3.86 5.41
N PRO A 35 23.23 -3.13 6.53
CA PRO A 35 24.33 -2.37 7.13
C PRO A 35 25.56 -3.21 7.55
N ASP A 36 25.39 -4.51 7.80
CA ASP A 36 26.48 -5.44 8.12
C ASP A 36 27.16 -6.04 6.85
N GLU A 37 26.66 -5.72 5.65
CA GLU A 37 27.24 -6.10 4.36
C GLU A 37 27.74 -4.86 3.57
N GLU A 38 27.50 -4.81 2.25
CA GLU A 38 27.86 -3.69 1.38
C GLU A 38 26.59 -3.03 0.80
N PRO A 39 26.01 -2.04 1.52
CA PRO A 39 24.85 -1.30 1.04
C PRO A 39 25.04 -0.76 -0.38
N TRP A 40 23.96 -0.72 -1.14
CA TRP A 40 23.88 -0.33 -2.56
C TRP A 40 24.54 -1.30 -3.55
N LEU A 41 25.53 -2.08 -3.14
CA LEU A 41 26.16 -3.09 -3.98
C LEU A 41 25.46 -4.45 -3.85
N PHE A 42 25.17 -4.89 -2.62
CA PHE A 42 24.47 -6.12 -2.31
C PHE A 42 23.02 -5.85 -1.93
N ILE A 43 22.24 -5.43 -2.93
CA ILE A 43 20.79 -5.18 -2.80
C ILE A 43 20.01 -6.48 -2.55
N ASN A 44 18.74 -6.36 -2.12
CA ASN A 44 17.90 -7.49 -1.71
C ASN A 44 18.52 -8.30 -0.56
N ALA A 45 19.07 -7.70 0.49
CA ALA A 45 19.55 -8.45 1.65
C ALA A 45 18.46 -9.30 2.31
N TYR A 46 17.19 -8.90 2.17
CA TYR A 46 16.07 -9.71 2.61
C TYR A 46 16.00 -11.08 1.92
N ILE A 47 16.03 -12.15 2.74
CA ILE A 47 16.01 -13.56 2.28
C ILE A 47 14.89 -14.39 2.93
N ALA A 48 13.92 -13.78 3.62
CA ALA A 48 12.79 -14.56 4.15
C ALA A 48 11.94 -15.15 3.02
N HIS A 49 11.63 -14.33 2.00
CA HIS A 49 10.95 -14.74 0.77
C HIS A 49 11.70 -14.26 -0.47
N ASP A 50 11.44 -14.91 -1.61
CA ASP A 50 11.79 -14.33 -2.92
C ASP A 50 10.85 -13.15 -3.20
N THR A 51 11.45 -11.97 -3.39
CA THR A 51 10.73 -10.71 -3.56
C THR A 51 10.64 -10.28 -5.01
N ALA A 52 11.23 -11.02 -5.96
CA ALA A 52 11.28 -10.64 -7.37
C ALA A 52 9.88 -10.42 -7.98
N ASP A 53 8.90 -11.21 -7.52
CA ASP A 53 7.52 -11.19 -7.99
C ASP A 53 6.52 -10.71 -6.93
N TRP A 54 7.01 -9.96 -5.92
CA TRP A 54 6.09 -9.29 -5.00
C TRP A 54 5.22 -8.29 -5.75
N LYS A 55 3.91 -8.31 -5.44
CA LYS A 55 2.85 -7.62 -6.18
C LYS A 55 2.72 -6.15 -5.81
N ASP A 56 3.34 -5.73 -4.72
CA ASP A 56 3.25 -4.36 -4.21
C ASP A 56 4.51 -3.52 -4.47
N LEU A 57 5.70 -4.12 -4.64
CA LEU A 57 6.95 -3.37 -4.84
C LEU A 57 6.92 -2.53 -6.13
N GLY A 58 6.47 -3.12 -7.24
CA GLY A 58 6.33 -2.42 -8.53
C GLY A 58 5.37 -1.22 -8.43
N PRO A 59 4.11 -1.43 -8.02
CA PRO A 59 3.16 -0.34 -7.86
C PRO A 59 3.63 0.73 -6.87
N LYS A 60 4.21 0.34 -5.71
CA LYS A 60 4.77 1.28 -4.73
C LYS A 60 5.87 2.16 -5.32
N TYR A 61 6.78 1.57 -6.11
CA TYR A 61 7.86 2.33 -6.74
C TYR A 61 7.32 3.40 -7.70
N VAL A 62 6.38 3.01 -8.57
CA VAL A 62 5.72 3.93 -9.52
C VAL A 62 5.01 5.06 -8.79
N LEU A 63 4.27 4.72 -7.73
CA LEU A 63 3.54 5.68 -6.92
C LEU A 63 4.45 6.65 -6.16
N GLN A 64 5.59 6.17 -5.64
CA GLN A 64 6.58 7.02 -4.97
C GLN A 64 7.21 8.01 -5.95
N VAL A 65 7.63 7.56 -7.14
CA VAL A 65 8.17 8.45 -8.18
C VAL A 65 7.17 9.53 -8.55
N TYR A 66 5.90 9.16 -8.77
CA TYR A 66 4.87 10.11 -9.13
C TYR A 66 4.60 11.12 -8.01
N ARG A 67 4.43 10.67 -6.77
CA ARG A 67 4.27 11.54 -5.60
C ARG A 67 5.42 12.53 -5.46
N ASP A 68 6.65 12.05 -5.60
CA ASP A 68 7.85 12.87 -5.43
C ASP A 68 7.94 13.93 -6.55
N TYR A 69 7.55 13.58 -7.78
CA TYR A 69 7.37 14.56 -8.85
C TYR A 69 6.29 15.59 -8.50
N ILE A 70 5.12 15.18 -8.01
CA ILE A 70 4.04 16.11 -7.63
C ILE A 70 4.50 17.10 -6.55
N TYR A 71 5.34 16.66 -5.60
CA TYR A 71 5.80 17.53 -4.52
C TYR A 71 6.93 18.47 -4.93
N THR A 72 7.79 18.03 -5.85
CA THR A 72 8.99 18.79 -6.24
C THR A 72 8.82 19.56 -7.54
N GLN A 73 7.86 19.15 -8.39
CA GLN A 73 7.68 19.61 -9.77
C GLN A 73 8.97 19.50 -10.62
N ASN A 74 9.87 18.59 -10.24
CA ASN A 74 11.16 18.42 -10.91
C ASN A 74 11.00 17.59 -12.20
N LYS A 75 10.86 18.27 -13.34
CA LYS A 75 10.71 17.59 -14.64
C LYS A 75 11.94 16.77 -15.03
N GLN A 76 13.16 17.19 -14.67
CA GLN A 76 14.38 16.44 -15.00
C GLN A 76 14.41 15.09 -14.29
N PHE A 77 14.05 15.06 -13.01
CA PHE A 77 13.90 13.82 -12.24
C PHE A 77 12.95 12.83 -12.95
N LEU A 78 11.81 13.33 -13.44
CA LEU A 78 10.85 12.49 -14.15
C LEU A 78 11.41 11.98 -15.49
N ILE A 79 12.09 12.83 -16.26
CA ILE A 79 12.76 12.43 -17.52
C ILE A 79 13.77 11.31 -17.26
N ASP A 80 14.60 11.44 -16.23
CA ASP A 80 15.66 10.48 -15.91
C ASP A 80 15.10 9.12 -15.47
N ILE A 81 13.95 9.12 -14.77
CA ILE A 81 13.33 7.91 -14.23
C ILE A 81 12.32 7.28 -15.21
N TRP A 82 11.78 8.02 -16.17
CA TRP A 82 10.75 7.52 -17.10
C TRP A 82 11.10 6.17 -17.77
N PRO A 83 12.33 5.94 -18.28
CA PRO A 83 12.70 4.63 -18.81
C PRO A 83 12.55 3.50 -17.79
N THR A 84 12.84 3.76 -16.52
CA THR A 84 12.71 2.78 -15.43
C THR A 84 11.24 2.50 -15.11
N ILE A 85 10.36 3.51 -15.13
CA ILE A 85 8.91 3.31 -14.98
C ILE A 85 8.39 2.36 -16.05
N LYS A 86 8.79 2.53 -17.30
CA LYS A 86 8.40 1.63 -18.39
C LYS A 86 8.83 0.18 -18.16
N LEU A 87 10.04 -0.04 -17.62
CA LEU A 87 10.51 -1.39 -17.27
C LEU A 87 9.64 -2.01 -16.16
N VAL A 88 9.31 -1.24 -15.12
CA VAL A 88 8.47 -1.72 -14.02
C VAL A 88 7.05 -2.02 -14.50
N MET A 89 6.43 -1.13 -15.27
CA MET A 89 5.07 -1.35 -15.81
C MET A 89 5.02 -2.54 -16.76
N ASN A 90 6.05 -2.73 -17.60
CA ASN A 90 6.14 -3.92 -18.46
C ASN A 90 6.25 -5.22 -17.64
N ARG A 91 6.94 -5.20 -16.51
CA ARG A 91 6.99 -6.35 -15.60
C ARG A 91 5.64 -6.57 -14.91
N LEU A 92 4.92 -5.52 -14.52
CA LEU A 92 3.58 -5.67 -13.91
C LEU A 92 2.58 -6.35 -14.84
N LYS A 93 2.67 -6.13 -16.16
CA LYS A 93 1.84 -6.86 -17.13
C LYS A 93 2.01 -8.38 -17.04
N THR A 94 3.19 -8.87 -16.67
CA THR A 94 3.44 -10.32 -16.58
C THR A 94 2.90 -10.92 -15.28
N GLN A 95 2.35 -10.11 -14.38
CA GLN A 95 1.75 -10.54 -13.12
C GLN A 95 0.23 -10.66 -13.17
N ASP A 96 -0.38 -10.27 -14.29
CA ASP A 96 -1.76 -10.60 -14.65
C ASP A 96 -1.76 -12.02 -15.26
N THR A 97 -2.35 -12.97 -14.54
CA THR A 97 -2.30 -14.40 -14.89
C THR A 97 -3.58 -14.90 -15.53
N ASP A 98 -4.68 -14.14 -15.46
CA ASP A 98 -5.97 -14.50 -16.05
C ASP A 98 -6.43 -13.56 -17.18
N GLY A 99 -5.64 -12.52 -17.48
CA GLY A 99 -5.80 -11.62 -18.62
C GLY A 99 -6.89 -10.56 -18.40
N ASP A 100 -7.26 -10.28 -17.16
CA ASP A 100 -8.33 -9.36 -16.80
C ASP A 100 -7.87 -7.94 -16.49
N GLY A 101 -6.59 -7.65 -16.74
CA GLY A 101 -5.97 -6.34 -16.53
C GLY A 101 -5.50 -6.08 -15.10
N LEU A 102 -5.73 -6.98 -14.14
CA LEU A 102 -5.30 -6.82 -12.76
C LEU A 102 -4.18 -7.81 -12.42
N ILE A 103 -3.31 -7.46 -11.47
CA ILE A 103 -2.27 -8.38 -10.99
C ILE A 103 -2.85 -9.40 -10.01
N ASP A 104 -2.35 -10.64 -10.06
CA ASP A 104 -2.82 -11.74 -9.22
C ASP A 104 -1.81 -12.16 -8.16
N ASN A 105 -2.17 -12.04 -6.88
CA ASN A 105 -1.39 -12.62 -5.78
C ASN A 105 -1.33 -14.16 -5.87
N GLY A 106 -0.17 -14.73 -5.57
CA GLY A 106 0.15 -16.13 -5.88
C GLY A 106 -0.37 -17.20 -4.91
N GLY A 107 -1.11 -16.85 -3.85
CA GLY A 107 -1.49 -17.80 -2.80
C GLY A 107 -0.38 -18.08 -1.78
N PHE A 108 0.60 -17.19 -1.71
CA PHE A 108 1.63 -17.12 -0.68
C PHE A 108 1.86 -15.65 -0.32
N ALA A 109 2.72 -15.36 0.65
CA ALA A 109 3.00 -13.98 1.04
C ALA A 109 3.94 -13.31 0.02
N ASP A 110 3.36 -12.64 -0.96
CA ASP A 110 4.06 -11.95 -2.05
C ASP A 110 3.84 -10.43 -2.02
N GLN A 111 3.80 -9.86 -0.81
CA GLN A 111 3.66 -8.43 -0.54
C GLN A 111 4.10 -8.12 0.91
N THR A 112 4.08 -6.84 1.33
CA THR A 112 4.63 -6.37 2.61
C THR A 112 4.09 -7.04 3.88
N TYR A 113 2.88 -7.58 3.86
CA TYR A 113 2.31 -8.50 4.85
C TYR A 113 2.84 -9.91 4.56
N ASP A 114 4.15 -10.07 4.78
CA ASP A 114 4.97 -11.23 4.43
C ASP A 114 4.64 -12.51 5.21
N ALA A 115 3.68 -12.47 6.14
CA ALA A 115 3.14 -13.64 6.82
C ALA A 115 1.61 -13.73 6.71
N TRP A 116 0.96 -12.90 5.89
CA TRP A 116 -0.48 -12.94 5.62
C TRP A 116 -0.72 -13.25 4.15
N THR A 117 -1.07 -14.51 3.88
CA THR A 117 -1.27 -15.02 2.52
C THR A 117 -2.43 -14.32 1.81
N VAL A 118 -2.26 -14.10 0.51
CA VAL A 118 -3.24 -13.50 -0.41
C VAL A 118 -3.28 -14.33 -1.69
N ALA A 119 -4.44 -14.54 -2.31
CA ALA A 119 -4.57 -15.23 -3.59
C ALA A 119 -5.53 -14.54 -4.57
N GLY A 120 -5.14 -14.47 -5.85
CA GLY A 120 -5.90 -13.81 -6.90
C GLY A 120 -5.86 -12.28 -6.77
N ALA A 121 -6.91 -11.61 -7.22
CA ALA A 121 -7.05 -10.17 -7.01
C ALA A 121 -7.17 -9.86 -5.51
N SER A 122 -6.50 -8.82 -5.04
CA SER A 122 -6.63 -8.38 -3.64
C SER A 122 -6.90 -6.89 -3.54
N ALA A 123 -7.58 -6.49 -2.47
CA ALA A 123 -7.89 -5.08 -2.27
C ALA A 123 -6.62 -4.22 -2.17
N TYR A 124 -5.60 -4.73 -1.47
CA TYR A 124 -4.33 -4.04 -1.29
C TYR A 124 -3.52 -3.92 -2.59
N CYS A 125 -3.11 -5.05 -3.20
CA CYS A 125 -2.25 -5.01 -4.38
C CYS A 125 -3.00 -4.52 -5.62
N GLY A 126 -4.28 -4.90 -5.77
CA GLY A 126 -5.12 -4.44 -6.87
C GLY A 126 -5.37 -2.93 -6.81
N GLY A 127 -5.67 -2.39 -5.63
CA GLY A 127 -5.82 -0.94 -5.45
C GLY A 127 -4.52 -0.18 -5.73
N LEU A 128 -3.38 -0.69 -5.26
CA LEU A 128 -2.06 -0.13 -5.60
C LEU A 128 -1.78 -0.18 -7.10
N HIS A 129 -2.14 -1.27 -7.78
CA HIS A 129 -1.94 -1.44 -9.21
C HIS A 129 -2.75 -0.42 -10.03
N ILE A 130 -4.04 -0.25 -9.71
CA ILE A 130 -4.90 0.79 -10.31
C ILE A 130 -4.30 2.18 -10.13
N ALA A 131 -3.84 2.48 -8.91
CA ALA A 131 -3.20 3.75 -8.61
C ALA A 131 -1.90 3.94 -9.41
N ALA A 132 -1.08 2.91 -9.56
CA ALA A 132 0.15 2.94 -10.35
C ALA A 132 -0.13 3.12 -11.86
N LEU A 133 -1.21 2.54 -12.38
CA LEU A 133 -1.67 2.75 -13.75
C LEU A 133 -2.08 4.21 -13.99
N ARG A 134 -2.88 4.80 -13.09
CA ARG A 134 -3.21 6.23 -13.13
C ARG A 134 -1.95 7.10 -13.10
N ALA A 135 -1.06 6.85 -12.15
CA ALA A 135 0.20 7.59 -12.04
C ALA A 135 1.05 7.48 -13.32
N SER A 136 1.15 6.28 -13.90
CA SER A 136 1.90 6.03 -15.13
C SER A 136 1.28 6.70 -16.34
N LEU A 137 -0.05 6.74 -16.42
CA LEU A 137 -0.80 7.46 -17.44
C LEU A 137 -0.53 8.97 -17.37
N GLU A 138 -0.55 9.57 -16.17
CA GLU A 138 -0.21 10.99 -16.03
C GLU A 138 1.27 11.26 -16.36
N MET A 139 2.18 10.38 -15.95
CA MET A 139 3.60 10.50 -16.33
C MET A 139 3.81 10.35 -17.84
N ALA A 140 3.09 9.44 -18.52
CA ALA A 140 3.14 9.29 -19.98
C ALA A 140 2.71 10.58 -20.69
N ARG A 141 1.63 11.23 -20.20
CA ARG A 141 1.19 12.54 -20.72
C ARG A 141 2.26 13.62 -20.53
N LEU A 142 2.89 13.66 -19.36
CA LEU A 142 3.95 14.64 -19.06
C LEU A 142 5.22 14.46 -19.91
N MET A 143 5.46 13.23 -20.38
CA MET A 143 6.58 12.84 -21.24
C MET A 143 6.23 12.83 -22.74
N ASP A 144 5.00 13.23 -23.10
CA ASP A 144 4.48 13.21 -24.48
C ASP A 144 4.56 11.81 -25.15
N ASP A 145 4.46 10.73 -24.37
CA ASP A 145 4.54 9.34 -24.84
C ASP A 145 3.14 8.82 -25.23
N THR A 146 2.61 9.33 -26.35
CA THR A 146 1.21 9.12 -26.76
C THR A 146 0.81 7.65 -26.91
N SER A 147 1.74 6.79 -27.34
CA SER A 147 1.50 5.35 -27.45
C SER A 147 1.19 4.71 -26.09
N LEU A 148 1.90 5.13 -25.03
CA LEU A 148 1.69 4.61 -23.69
C LEU A 148 0.48 5.24 -22.99
N VAL A 149 0.10 6.46 -23.37
CA VAL A 149 -1.15 7.08 -22.90
C VAL A 149 -2.34 6.20 -23.27
N ASP A 150 -2.47 5.82 -24.55
CA ASP A 150 -3.58 4.99 -25.03
C ASP A 150 -3.56 3.60 -24.38
N GLU A 151 -2.36 3.01 -24.28
CA GLU A 151 -2.18 1.69 -23.67
C GLU A 151 -2.57 1.66 -22.19
N TYR A 152 -2.08 2.63 -21.40
CA TYR A 152 -2.34 2.69 -19.96
C TYR A 152 -3.78 3.09 -19.65
N GLU A 153 -4.42 3.90 -20.50
CA GLU A 153 -5.86 4.19 -20.35
C GLU A 153 -6.68 2.91 -20.53
N VAL A 154 -6.43 2.13 -21.59
CA VAL A 154 -7.14 0.85 -21.82
C VAL A 154 -6.90 -0.12 -20.67
N TRP A 155 -5.65 -0.25 -20.22
CA TRP A 155 -5.29 -1.13 -19.12
C TRP A 155 -5.96 -0.71 -17.81
N LEU A 156 -5.96 0.59 -17.49
CA LEU A 156 -6.61 1.13 -16.31
C LEU A 156 -8.12 0.84 -16.28
N GLN A 157 -8.83 1.03 -17.40
CA GLN A 157 -10.27 0.75 -17.45
C GLN A 157 -10.57 -0.74 -17.24
N LEU A 158 -9.75 -1.63 -17.81
CA LEU A 158 -9.89 -3.07 -17.66
C LEU A 158 -9.64 -3.50 -16.20
N ALA A 159 -8.54 -3.02 -15.60
CA ALA A 159 -8.18 -3.29 -14.20
C ALA A 159 -9.25 -2.82 -13.21
N LYS A 160 -9.80 -1.60 -13.40
CA LYS A 160 -10.88 -1.06 -12.56
C LYS A 160 -12.15 -1.90 -12.61
N LYS A 161 -12.52 -2.34 -13.82
CA LYS A 161 -13.68 -3.20 -14.01
C LYS A 161 -13.49 -4.53 -13.26
N SER A 162 -12.36 -5.20 -13.47
CA SER A 162 -12.01 -6.45 -12.77
C SER A 162 -12.04 -6.27 -11.25
N TYR A 163 -11.34 -5.26 -10.74
CA TYR A 163 -11.25 -4.98 -9.30
C TYR A 163 -12.62 -4.79 -8.66
N SER A 164 -13.51 -4.03 -9.33
CA SER A 164 -14.88 -3.86 -8.87
C SER A 164 -15.68 -5.16 -8.90
N GLU A 165 -15.61 -5.94 -9.98
CA GLU A 165 -16.39 -7.17 -10.15
C GLU A 165 -15.94 -8.29 -9.20
N LYS A 166 -14.64 -8.39 -8.94
CA LYS A 166 -14.05 -9.44 -8.10
C LYS A 166 -14.18 -9.17 -6.60
N LEU A 167 -14.09 -7.90 -6.15
CA LEU A 167 -13.87 -7.60 -4.73
C LEU A 167 -14.97 -6.80 -4.06
N TRP A 168 -15.77 -6.01 -4.79
CA TRP A 168 -16.78 -5.17 -4.13
C TRP A 168 -17.98 -5.98 -3.64
N ASN A 169 -18.14 -6.07 -2.32
CA ASN A 169 -19.22 -6.86 -1.69
C ASN A 169 -20.48 -6.03 -1.35
N GLY A 170 -20.50 -4.74 -1.73
CA GLY A 170 -21.58 -3.81 -1.40
C GLY A 170 -21.33 -2.94 -0.17
N GLN A 171 -20.29 -3.21 0.63
CA GLN A 171 -19.91 -2.40 1.79
C GLN A 171 -18.43 -2.05 1.82
N TYR A 172 -17.59 -3.00 1.45
CA TYR A 172 -16.14 -2.87 1.39
C TYR A 172 -15.56 -3.76 0.28
N TYR A 173 -14.26 -3.69 0.03
CA TYR A 173 -13.59 -4.66 -0.83
C TYR A 173 -13.19 -5.87 -0.02
N ASP A 174 -13.61 -7.06 -0.47
CA ASP A 174 -13.10 -8.33 0.05
C ASP A 174 -11.56 -8.33 0.02
N TYR A 175 -10.95 -8.96 1.03
CA TYR A 175 -9.50 -9.03 1.19
C TYR A 175 -8.81 -9.57 -0.06
N ASP A 176 -9.34 -10.67 -0.59
CA ASP A 176 -8.93 -11.22 -1.88
C ASP A 176 -10.08 -11.95 -2.61
N SER A 177 -9.87 -12.28 -3.88
CA SER A 177 -10.84 -12.97 -4.73
C SER A 177 -10.76 -14.49 -4.63
N SER A 178 -10.10 -15.02 -3.59
CA SER A 178 -9.95 -16.45 -3.39
C SER A 178 -11.20 -17.06 -2.75
N MET A 179 -11.19 -18.39 -2.59
CA MET A 179 -12.19 -19.12 -1.80
C MET A 179 -11.69 -19.43 -0.38
N SER A 180 -10.65 -18.72 0.09
CA SER A 180 -10.08 -18.94 1.42
C SER A 180 -11.05 -18.49 2.51
N PHE A 181 -10.87 -18.95 3.75
CA PHE A 181 -11.73 -18.54 4.86
C PHE A 181 -11.65 -17.03 5.18
N GLN A 182 -10.51 -16.40 4.90
CA GLN A 182 -10.25 -14.99 5.20
C GLN A 182 -10.57 -14.05 4.04
N HIS A 183 -11.10 -14.57 2.92
CA HIS A 183 -11.29 -13.81 1.67
C HIS A 183 -12.16 -12.56 1.86
N ASP A 184 -13.12 -12.59 2.79
CA ASP A 184 -14.04 -11.47 3.10
C ASP A 184 -13.63 -10.65 4.33
N SER A 185 -12.37 -10.78 4.77
CA SER A 185 -11.81 -9.98 5.86
C SER A 185 -11.77 -8.50 5.51
N ILE A 186 -12.08 -7.66 6.50
CA ILE A 186 -11.97 -6.22 6.44
C ILE A 186 -10.52 -5.86 6.75
N MET A 187 -9.76 -5.54 5.71
CA MET A 187 -8.38 -5.09 5.83
C MET A 187 -8.33 -3.57 6.06
N SER A 188 -7.53 -3.12 7.03
CA SER A 188 -7.39 -1.69 7.33
C SER A 188 -6.69 -0.90 6.22
N ASP A 189 -5.88 -1.56 5.40
CA ASP A 189 -5.08 -0.94 4.32
C ASP A 189 -5.68 -1.17 2.91
N GLN A 190 -6.94 -1.61 2.82
CA GLN A 190 -7.60 -1.91 1.54
C GLN A 190 -7.75 -0.71 0.59
N LEU A 191 -7.49 0.51 1.08
CA LEU A 191 -7.49 1.76 0.30
C LEU A 191 -6.08 2.35 0.10
N ALA A 192 -5.00 1.56 0.22
CA ALA A 192 -3.63 2.05 0.08
C ALA A 192 -3.36 2.75 -1.26
N GLY A 193 -3.93 2.25 -2.36
CA GLY A 193 -3.83 2.89 -3.67
C GLY A 193 -4.52 4.25 -3.72
N PHE A 194 -5.76 4.33 -3.22
CA PHE A 194 -6.51 5.57 -3.11
C PHE A 194 -5.78 6.59 -2.23
N TRP A 195 -5.27 6.16 -1.07
CA TRP A 195 -4.47 6.99 -0.17
C TRP A 195 -3.30 7.68 -0.90
N TYR A 196 -2.54 6.92 -1.68
CA TYR A 196 -1.39 7.46 -2.43
C TYR A 196 -1.80 8.43 -3.54
N LEU A 197 -2.90 8.13 -4.26
CA LEU A 197 -3.44 9.03 -5.28
C LEU A 197 -3.94 10.34 -4.67
N ARG A 198 -4.67 10.27 -3.55
CA ARG A 198 -5.15 11.46 -2.82
C ARG A 198 -3.99 12.35 -2.37
N LEU A 199 -2.92 11.75 -1.81
CA LEU A 199 -1.70 12.47 -1.46
C LEU A 199 -0.99 13.11 -2.65
N SER A 200 -1.23 12.60 -3.86
CA SER A 200 -0.67 13.08 -5.13
C SER A 200 -1.62 14.03 -5.88
N GLY A 201 -2.73 14.46 -5.27
CA GLY A 201 -3.64 15.48 -5.80
C GLY A 201 -4.81 14.94 -6.64
N HIS A 202 -4.90 13.62 -6.83
CA HIS A 202 -6.08 12.98 -7.44
C HIS A 202 -7.22 12.87 -6.45
N LYS A 203 -8.43 12.61 -6.92
CA LYS A 203 -9.63 12.39 -6.10
C LYS A 203 -10.28 11.05 -6.47
N TYR A 204 -11.35 11.09 -7.23
CA TYR A 204 -12.26 9.96 -7.47
C TYR A 204 -12.25 9.52 -8.94
N GLU A 205 -11.16 9.78 -9.66
CA GLU A 205 -10.99 9.37 -11.06
C GLU A 205 -11.05 7.84 -11.18
N ASP A 206 -10.50 7.13 -10.20
CA ASP A 206 -10.36 5.66 -10.24
C ASP A 206 -10.96 4.91 -9.05
N PHE A 207 -11.43 5.63 -8.04
CA PHE A 207 -12.07 5.07 -6.86
C PHE A 207 -13.38 5.81 -6.61
N GLU A 208 -14.50 5.09 -6.59
CA GLU A 208 -15.80 5.72 -6.42
C GLU A 208 -15.98 6.27 -5.00
N LYS A 209 -16.42 7.53 -4.89
CA LYS A 209 -16.53 8.24 -3.61
C LYS A 209 -17.43 7.51 -2.61
N ASP A 210 -18.58 7.01 -3.05
CA ASP A 210 -19.54 6.28 -2.21
C ASP A 210 -18.94 5.01 -1.62
N ARG A 211 -18.10 4.30 -2.39
CA ARG A 211 -17.37 3.13 -1.91
C ARG A 211 -16.29 3.50 -0.91
N VAL A 212 -15.51 4.55 -1.19
CA VAL A 212 -14.49 5.08 -0.26
C VAL A 212 -15.13 5.47 1.08
N ASP A 213 -16.23 6.23 1.05
CA ASP A 213 -16.98 6.65 2.24
C ASP A 213 -17.46 5.42 3.05
N SER A 214 -18.03 4.43 2.36
CA SER A 214 -18.51 3.19 2.96
C SER A 214 -17.38 2.38 3.62
N ILE A 215 -16.25 2.25 2.92
CA ILE A 215 -15.08 1.51 3.40
C ILE A 215 -14.46 2.17 4.63
N LEU A 216 -14.21 3.48 4.59
CA LEU A 216 -13.63 4.21 5.72
C LEU A 216 -14.53 4.13 6.95
N THR A 217 -15.85 4.27 6.75
CA THR A 217 -16.85 4.09 7.82
C THR A 217 -16.80 2.68 8.39
N LYS A 218 -16.70 1.66 7.53
CA LYS A 218 -16.61 0.25 7.95
C LYS A 218 -15.34 0.01 8.76
N ILE A 219 -14.17 0.38 8.24
CA ILE A 219 -12.86 0.22 8.90
C ILE A 219 -12.84 0.94 10.25
N PHE A 220 -13.35 2.17 10.33
CA PHE A 220 -13.41 2.89 11.60
C PHE A 220 -14.29 2.14 12.62
N LYS A 221 -15.49 1.70 12.20
CA LYS A 221 -16.39 0.96 13.08
C LYS A 221 -15.80 -0.38 13.55
N THR A 222 -15.13 -1.13 12.68
CA THR A 222 -14.64 -2.48 13.00
C THR A 222 -13.19 -2.47 13.46
N ASN A 223 -12.25 -2.13 12.58
CA ASN A 223 -10.82 -2.26 12.82
C ASN A 223 -10.30 -1.28 13.87
N VAL A 224 -11.03 -0.19 14.16
CA VAL A 224 -10.69 0.80 15.19
C VAL A 224 -11.59 0.65 16.40
N MET A 225 -12.90 0.87 16.27
CA MET A 225 -13.79 0.94 17.43
C MET A 225 -14.04 -0.42 18.10
N GLU A 226 -14.21 -1.51 17.34
CA GLU A 226 -14.31 -2.85 17.92
C GLU A 226 -12.95 -3.40 18.40
N PHE A 227 -11.85 -2.71 18.08
CA PHE A 227 -10.50 -3.05 18.53
C PHE A 227 -9.98 -2.12 19.63
N GLY A 228 -10.02 -2.58 20.89
CA GLY A 228 -9.52 -1.78 22.01
C GLY A 228 -10.31 -0.48 22.23
N ASN A 229 -11.57 -0.45 21.79
CA ASN A 229 -12.46 0.70 21.90
C ASN A 229 -11.89 1.98 21.26
N GLY A 230 -11.19 1.84 20.11
CA GLY A 230 -10.55 2.94 19.39
C GLY A 230 -9.25 3.45 20.03
N LYS A 231 -8.73 2.80 21.08
CA LYS A 231 -7.58 3.32 21.85
C LYS A 231 -6.22 2.74 21.46
N LEU A 232 -6.18 1.85 20.46
CA LEU A 232 -4.97 1.11 20.10
C LEU A 232 -4.51 1.32 18.65
N GLY A 233 -5.26 2.06 17.84
CA GLY A 233 -5.06 2.16 16.39
C GLY A 233 -5.96 1.23 15.59
N ALA A 234 -5.64 1.01 14.31
CA ALA A 234 -6.41 0.15 13.42
C ALA A 234 -5.77 -1.24 13.31
N VAL A 235 -6.46 -2.28 13.76
CA VAL A 235 -5.98 -3.66 13.58
C VAL A 235 -6.08 -4.05 12.11
N ASN A 236 -5.08 -4.79 11.61
CA ASN A 236 -4.93 -5.08 10.20
C ASN A 236 -6.13 -5.87 9.64
N GLY A 237 -6.60 -6.91 10.35
CA GLY A 237 -7.69 -7.76 9.90
C GLY A 237 -8.82 -7.91 10.90
N MET A 238 -10.05 -7.73 10.42
CA MET A 238 -11.28 -8.08 11.13
C MET A 238 -12.16 -8.93 10.21
N THR A 239 -12.76 -9.99 10.72
CA THR A 239 -13.75 -10.77 9.97
C THR A 239 -14.97 -9.91 9.64
N LYS A 240 -15.77 -10.31 8.64
CA LYS A 240 -17.03 -9.63 8.30
C LYS A 240 -18.01 -9.44 9.47
N THR A 241 -17.88 -10.27 10.51
CA THR A 241 -18.71 -10.25 11.72
C THR A 241 -18.19 -9.33 12.83
N GLY A 242 -17.08 -8.62 12.62
CA GLY A 242 -16.51 -7.72 13.62
C GLY A 242 -15.66 -8.43 14.68
N LYS A 243 -15.20 -9.65 14.41
CA LYS A 243 -14.23 -10.37 15.26
C LYS A 243 -12.82 -10.20 14.71
N LEU A 244 -11.82 -10.23 15.59
CA LEU A 244 -10.41 -10.25 15.23
C LEU A 244 -10.13 -11.40 14.26
N GLU A 245 -9.41 -11.10 13.17
CA GLU A 245 -8.92 -12.12 12.25
C GLU A 245 -7.61 -12.71 12.79
N THR A 246 -7.55 -14.04 12.94
CA THR A 246 -6.48 -14.78 13.63
C THR A 246 -5.80 -15.82 12.74
N VAL A 247 -5.97 -15.72 11.42
CA VAL A 247 -5.28 -16.58 10.44
C VAL A 247 -3.77 -16.31 10.35
N SER A 248 -3.35 -15.09 10.69
CA SER A 248 -1.93 -14.69 10.71
C SER A 248 -1.65 -13.80 11.90
N ILE A 249 -0.42 -13.85 12.43
CA ILE A 249 0.03 -12.87 13.42
C ILE A 249 -0.13 -11.44 12.90
N GLN A 250 0.03 -11.23 11.59
CA GLN A 250 -0.09 -9.90 10.99
C GLN A 250 -1.54 -9.43 10.89
N SER A 251 -2.51 -10.33 10.76
CA SER A 251 -3.92 -9.92 10.78
C SER A 251 -4.35 -9.47 12.17
N GLU A 252 -3.71 -9.99 13.22
CA GLU A 252 -3.96 -9.64 14.64
C GLU A 252 -3.27 -8.35 15.09
N GLU A 253 -2.31 -7.86 14.31
CA GLU A 253 -1.48 -6.71 14.65
C GLU A 253 -2.11 -5.38 14.24
N VAL A 254 -1.82 -4.34 15.02
CA VAL A 254 -1.94 -2.94 14.58
C VAL A 254 -0.59 -2.51 14.05
N TRP A 255 -0.50 -2.18 12.76
CA TRP A 255 0.70 -1.57 12.21
C TRP A 255 0.66 -0.06 12.37
N THR A 256 1.65 0.49 13.05
CA THR A 256 1.70 1.92 13.44
C THR A 256 1.66 2.81 12.20
N GLY A 257 2.47 2.49 11.20
CA GLY A 257 2.54 3.25 9.96
C GLY A 257 1.30 3.12 9.07
N VAL A 258 0.65 1.95 9.06
CA VAL A 258 -0.63 1.75 8.34
C VAL A 258 -1.72 2.58 8.99
N THR A 259 -1.78 2.60 10.32
CA THR A 259 -2.75 3.39 11.08
C THR A 259 -2.62 4.89 10.79
N TYR A 260 -1.40 5.42 10.75
CA TYR A 260 -1.18 6.82 10.38
C TYR A 260 -1.51 7.13 8.91
N GLY A 261 -1.19 6.21 7.98
CA GLY A 261 -1.60 6.31 6.58
C GLY A 261 -3.13 6.39 6.44
N LEU A 262 -3.85 5.44 7.05
CA LEU A 262 -5.31 5.41 7.11
C LEU A 262 -5.89 6.70 7.70
N SER A 263 -5.31 7.20 8.79
CA SER A 263 -5.74 8.45 9.44
C SER A 263 -5.59 9.64 8.48
N SER A 264 -4.51 9.70 7.70
CA SER A 264 -4.35 10.76 6.70
C SER A 264 -5.39 10.67 5.58
N THR A 265 -5.78 9.47 5.16
CA THR A 265 -6.89 9.27 4.21
C THR A 265 -8.20 9.77 4.81
N MET A 266 -8.52 9.41 6.05
CA MET A 266 -9.72 9.90 6.74
C MET A 266 -9.76 11.44 6.79
N ILE A 267 -8.65 12.12 7.03
CA ILE A 267 -8.58 13.60 7.01
C ILE A 267 -8.88 14.16 5.61
N MET A 268 -8.31 13.57 4.55
CA MET A 268 -8.56 14.00 3.16
C MET A 268 -10.01 13.77 2.72
N GLU A 269 -10.72 12.87 3.40
CA GLU A 269 -12.11 12.51 3.15
C GLU A 269 -13.10 13.11 4.18
N ASN A 270 -12.67 14.12 4.94
CA ASN A 270 -13.48 14.88 5.91
C ASN A 270 -13.96 14.08 7.14
N LEU A 271 -13.23 13.03 7.51
CA LEU A 271 -13.44 12.22 8.72
C LEU A 271 -12.37 12.55 9.78
N GLU A 272 -12.21 13.84 10.09
CA GLU A 272 -11.12 14.34 10.95
C GLU A 272 -11.20 13.78 12.38
N ASN A 273 -12.40 13.65 12.93
CA ASN A 273 -12.58 13.08 14.27
C ASN A 273 -12.16 11.60 14.31
N GLU A 274 -12.63 10.82 13.33
CA GLU A 274 -12.29 9.41 13.18
C GLU A 274 -10.78 9.22 12.97
N ALA A 275 -10.15 10.09 12.18
CA ALA A 275 -8.72 10.09 11.95
C ALA A 275 -7.92 10.30 13.25
N PHE A 276 -8.31 11.28 14.06
CA PHE A 276 -7.61 11.55 15.32
C PHE A 276 -7.85 10.48 16.36
N VAL A 277 -9.06 9.91 16.47
CA VAL A 277 -9.29 8.72 17.32
C VAL A 277 -8.38 7.56 16.88
N THR A 278 -8.30 7.32 15.58
CA THR A 278 -7.48 6.23 15.01
C THR A 278 -5.98 6.42 15.30
N SER A 279 -5.44 7.61 15.01
CA SER A 279 -4.00 7.91 15.19
C SER A 279 -3.58 8.13 16.66
N GLU A 280 -4.47 8.68 17.49
CA GLU A 280 -4.23 8.87 18.92
C GLU A 280 -4.03 7.53 19.63
N GLY A 281 -4.67 6.45 19.17
CA GLY A 281 -4.45 5.11 19.70
C GLY A 281 -2.98 4.68 19.65
N ILE A 282 -2.26 5.01 18.57
CA ILE A 282 -0.81 4.73 18.46
C ILE A 282 -0.02 5.61 19.42
N TYR A 283 -0.33 6.91 19.48
CA TYR A 283 0.34 7.84 20.38
C TYR A 283 0.21 7.39 21.85
N ASN A 284 -1.02 7.12 22.30
CA ASN A 284 -1.27 6.70 23.67
C ASN A 284 -0.61 5.35 23.99
N THR A 285 -0.71 4.38 23.07
CA THR A 285 -0.09 3.07 23.29
C THR A 285 1.43 3.19 23.41
N CYS A 286 2.08 3.87 22.47
CA CYS A 286 3.53 3.99 22.46
C CYS A 286 4.07 4.88 23.59
N TYR A 287 3.51 6.06 23.81
CA TYR A 287 4.08 7.06 24.72
C TYR A 287 3.57 6.93 26.15
N ASN A 288 2.29 6.61 26.35
CA ASN A 288 1.65 6.67 27.66
C ASN A 288 1.48 5.30 28.32
N ILE A 289 1.48 4.20 27.56
CA ILE A 289 1.20 2.85 28.07
C ILE A 289 2.45 1.95 28.01
N ALA A 290 3.08 1.83 26.85
CA ALA A 290 4.13 0.85 26.60
C ALA A 290 5.56 1.36 26.82
N GLY A 291 5.75 2.68 26.98
CA GLY A 291 7.08 3.28 27.19
C GLY A 291 8.00 3.21 25.96
N LEU A 292 7.42 3.20 24.76
CA LEU A 292 8.10 3.06 23.47
C LEU A 292 8.49 4.41 22.84
N ALA A 293 8.62 5.46 23.65
CA ALA A 293 9.08 6.77 23.20
C ALA A 293 10.46 6.64 22.53
N PHE A 294 10.64 7.29 21.37
CA PHE A 294 11.84 7.22 20.52
C PHE A 294 12.16 5.85 19.92
N GLN A 295 11.26 4.88 20.05
CA GLN A 295 11.46 3.52 19.55
C GLN A 295 10.14 2.90 19.07
N THR A 296 9.25 3.73 18.53
CA THR A 296 7.95 3.33 17.96
C THR A 296 8.10 2.07 17.09
N PRO A 297 7.34 1.00 17.35
CA PRO A 297 7.50 -0.28 16.67
C PRO A 297 6.77 -0.33 15.32
N GLU A 298 7.03 -1.37 14.53
CA GLU A 298 6.19 -1.72 13.38
C GLU A 298 4.77 -2.04 13.85
N ALA A 299 4.67 -2.97 14.80
CA ALA A 299 3.41 -3.58 15.18
C ALA A 299 3.17 -3.57 16.68
N LEU A 300 1.89 -3.48 17.05
CA LEU A 300 1.34 -3.55 18.40
C LEU A 300 0.21 -4.61 18.44
N THR A 301 -0.01 -5.26 19.59
CA THR A 301 -1.19 -6.13 19.80
C THR A 301 -2.01 -5.66 21.01
N ARG A 302 -3.22 -6.22 21.16
CA ARG A 302 -4.13 -5.90 22.26
C ARG A 302 -3.55 -6.23 23.63
N GLU A 303 -2.68 -7.23 23.71
CA GLU A 303 -2.01 -7.70 24.93
C GLU A 303 -0.79 -6.84 25.30
N ASN A 304 -0.65 -5.64 24.73
CA ASN A 304 0.48 -4.74 24.93
C ASN A 304 1.83 -5.38 24.54
N ARG A 305 1.81 -6.19 23.48
CA ARG A 305 3.03 -6.74 22.84
C ARG A 305 3.40 -5.88 21.63
N PHE A 306 4.67 -5.91 21.25
CA PHE A 306 5.18 -5.16 20.11
C PHE A 306 6.19 -5.97 19.31
N ARG A 307 6.39 -5.60 18.05
CA ARG A 307 7.38 -6.21 17.14
C ARG A 307 8.16 -5.12 16.40
N SER A 308 9.47 -5.31 16.32
CA SER A 308 10.43 -4.45 15.61
C SER A 308 10.38 -2.97 16.06
N CYS A 309 11.05 -2.64 17.17
CA CYS A 309 11.16 -1.27 17.68
C CYS A 309 12.02 -0.37 16.79
N GLY A 310 11.82 0.96 16.87
CA GLY A 310 12.61 1.93 16.11
C GLY A 310 12.34 1.88 14.60
N TYR A 311 11.09 1.69 14.22
CA TYR A 311 10.73 1.26 12.87
C TYR A 311 10.40 2.41 11.92
N MET A 312 10.82 2.26 10.66
CA MET A 312 10.67 3.27 9.60
C MET A 312 9.21 3.63 9.32
N ARG A 313 8.30 2.64 9.30
CA ARG A 313 6.92 2.83 8.82
C ARG A 313 6.13 3.86 9.61
N ALA A 314 6.41 4.02 10.90
CA ALA A 314 5.76 5.00 11.77
C ALA A 314 5.96 6.46 11.31
N LEU A 315 6.96 6.73 10.47
CA LEU A 315 7.16 8.06 9.86
C LEU A 315 6.03 8.48 8.92
N SER A 316 5.13 7.57 8.54
CA SER A 316 3.92 7.92 7.79
C SER A 316 2.98 8.88 8.56
N ILE A 317 3.21 9.13 9.85
CA ILE A 317 2.55 10.22 10.59
C ILE A 317 2.65 11.58 9.86
N TRP A 318 3.71 11.83 9.10
CA TRP A 318 3.85 13.05 8.29
C TRP A 318 2.84 13.16 7.15
N ALA A 319 2.23 12.04 6.73
CA ALA A 319 1.11 12.07 5.78
C ALA A 319 -0.11 12.79 6.37
N ILE A 320 -0.30 12.76 7.70
CA ILE A 320 -1.38 13.53 8.37
C ILE A 320 -1.16 15.02 8.18
N GLN A 321 0.06 15.52 8.38
CA GLN A 321 0.38 16.93 8.13
C GLN A 321 0.07 17.31 6.68
N LYS A 322 0.48 16.47 5.73
CA LYS A 322 0.20 16.69 4.31
C LYS A 322 -1.30 16.70 4.01
N ALA A 323 -2.06 15.78 4.60
CA ALA A 323 -3.51 15.72 4.46
C ALA A 323 -4.20 16.99 4.98
N ILE A 324 -3.79 17.50 6.14
CA ILE A 324 -4.32 18.75 6.71
C ILE A 324 -4.08 19.93 5.76
N GLU A 325 -2.88 20.03 5.18
CA GLU A 325 -2.53 21.10 4.22
C GLU A 325 -3.37 21.01 2.94
N LEU A 326 -3.58 19.80 2.42
CA LEU A 326 -4.42 19.56 1.25
C LEU A 326 -5.88 19.96 1.54
N SER A 327 -6.47 19.46 2.63
CA SER A 327 -7.86 19.78 3.00
C SER A 327 -8.09 21.29 3.20
N ARG A 328 -7.13 22.01 3.80
CA ARG A 328 -7.19 23.48 3.94
C ARG A 328 -7.13 24.20 2.59
N THR A 329 -6.27 23.74 1.70
CA THR A 329 -6.13 24.31 0.34
C THR A 329 -7.43 24.12 -0.44
N GLU A 330 -8.03 22.94 -0.37
CA GLU A 330 -9.31 22.65 -1.01
C GLU A 330 -10.45 23.51 -0.44
N ALA A 331 -10.52 23.65 0.89
CA ALA A 331 -11.52 24.49 1.56
C ALA A 331 -11.43 25.98 1.15
N ASN A 332 -10.20 26.51 0.98
CA ASN A 332 -10.00 27.88 0.53
C ASN A 332 -10.43 28.08 -0.93
N ARG A 333 -10.08 27.16 -1.83
CA ARG A 333 -10.52 27.23 -3.25
C ARG A 333 -12.04 27.24 -3.39
N ASN A 334 -12.75 26.49 -2.55
CA ASN A 334 -14.21 26.45 -2.57
C ASN A 334 -14.84 27.77 -2.06
N LYS A 335 -14.15 28.52 -1.20
CA LYS A 335 -14.62 29.85 -0.74
C LYS A 335 -14.43 30.93 -1.79
N ASP A 336 -13.41 30.83 -2.63
CA ASP A 336 -13.13 31.80 -3.70
C ASP A 336 -14.02 31.60 -4.94
N GLN A 337 -14.76 30.48 -5.01
CA GLN A 337 -15.71 30.15 -6.09
C GLN A 337 -17.18 30.49 -5.76
N VAL A 338 -17.45 30.97 -4.54
CA VAL A 338 -18.77 31.39 -4.03
C VAL A 338 -18.77 32.90 -3.85
#